data_AF-A0A4Q3FQ40-F1
#
_entry.id   AF-A0A4Q3FQ40-F1
#
_cell.length_a   1.000
_cell.length_b   1.000
_cell.length_c   1.000
_cell.angle_alpha   90.00
_cell.angle_beta   90.00
_cell.angle_gamma   90.00
#
_symmetry.space_group_name_H-M   'P 1'
#
loop_
_entity.id
_entity.type
_entity.pdbx_description
1 polymer ?
#
loop_
_entity_poly.entity_id
_entity_poly.type
_entity_poly.pdbx_seq_one_letter_code
_entity_poly.pdbx_strand_id
1 'polypeptide(L)' 'MEVDPVQGTPTGNGFCKIRLAISSKGKGKSGGAGIVTYAVLINQIVYLVTIYDKSEKQNISQKELQLFLDSL' A
#
# COMPACT_ATOMS: atom_id res chain seq x y z
N MET A 1 2.26 -19.62 -9.89
CA MET A 1 3.06 -18.39 -9.92
C MET A 1 3.31 -18.02 -8.48
N GLU A 2 4.54 -18.18 -8.02
CA GLU A 2 4.94 -17.73 -6.69
C GLU A 2 5.00 -16.20 -6.75
N VAL A 3 4.12 -15.57 -5.98
CA VAL A 3 3.96 -14.11 -5.99
C VAL A 3 5.02 -13.57 -5.06
N ASP A 4 6.06 -12.96 -5.62
CA ASP A 4 7.08 -12.26 -4.86
C ASP A 4 6.39 -11.31 -3.86
N PRO A 5 6.57 -11.49 -2.53
CA PRO A 5 5.87 -10.68 -1.54
C PRO A 5 6.21 -9.18 -1.65
N VAL A 6 7.23 -8.84 -2.44
CA VAL A 6 7.71 -7.49 -2.69
C VAL A 6 7.22 -6.94 -4.05
N GLN A 7 5.99 -7.22 -4.48
CA GLN A 7 5.38 -6.60 -5.68
C GLN A 7 5.01 -5.09 -5.52
N GLY A 8 5.75 -4.35 -4.69
CA GLY A 8 5.48 -2.94 -4.38
C GLY A 8 6.72 -2.04 -4.49
N THR A 9 6.50 -0.74 -4.50
CA THR A 9 7.59 0.24 -4.39
C THR A 9 8.05 0.34 -2.93
N PRO A 10 9.33 0.10 -2.61
CA PRO A 10 9.85 0.32 -1.26
C PRO A 10 9.66 1.77 -0.85
N THR A 11 9.10 2.00 0.34
CA THR A 11 8.84 3.37 0.85
C THR A 11 9.69 3.73 2.08
N GLY A 12 10.62 2.85 2.45
CA GLY A 12 11.45 2.93 3.67
C GLY A 12 10.89 2.09 4.82
N ASN A 13 11.71 1.83 5.85
CA ASN A 13 11.36 1.09 7.07
C ASN A 13 10.68 -0.28 6.86
N GLY A 14 11.06 -1.01 5.80
CA GLY A 14 10.45 -2.31 5.48
C GLY A 14 9.05 -2.24 4.87
N PHE A 15 8.52 -1.04 4.60
CA PHE A 15 7.23 -0.87 3.96
C PHE A 15 7.30 -0.99 2.44
N CYS A 16 6.34 -1.72 1.89
CA CYS A 16 6.10 -1.81 0.45
C CYS A 16 4.78 -1.15 0.10
N LYS A 17 4.80 -0.28 -0.92
CA LYS A 17 3.62 0.39 -1.47
C LYS A 17 3.16 -0.32 -2.73
N ILE A 18 1.98 -0.92 -2.69
CA ILE A 18 1.39 -1.59 -3.85
C ILE A 18 0.29 -0.67 -4.41
N ARG A 19 0.29 -0.47 -5.73
CA ARG A 19 -0.77 0.26 -6.44
C ARG A 19 -1.57 -0.73 -7.28
N LEU A 20 -2.82 -0.94 -6.91
CA LEU A 20 -3.75 -1.73 -7.70
C LEU A 20 -4.68 -0.79 -8.46
N ALA A 21 -4.73 -0.92 -9.79
CA ALA A 21 -5.69 -0.20 -10.60
C ALA A 21 -7.05 -0.88 -10.52
N ILE A 22 -8.08 -0.19 -10.04
CA ILE A 22 -9.46 -0.67 -10.10
C ILE A 22 -10.03 -0.26 -11.47
N SER A 23 -10.11 -1.21 -12.40
CA SER A 23 -10.69 -0.99 -13.73
C SER A 23 -12.20 -0.78 -13.72
N SER A 24 -12.90 -1.22 -12.67
CA SER A 24 -14.37 -1.17 -12.56
C SER A 24 -14.92 0.18 -12.09
N LYS A 25 -14.10 1.06 -11.50
CA LYS A 25 -14.52 2.46 -11.28
C LYS A 25 -14.33 3.19 -12.61
N GLY A 26 -15.40 3.32 -13.39
CA GLY A 26 -15.42 3.87 -14.77
C GLY A 26 -15.02 5.34 -14.95
N LYS A 27 -13.97 5.82 -14.28
CA LYS A 27 -13.33 7.12 -14.51
C LYS A 27 -12.13 6.91 -15.44
N GLY A 28 -12.01 7.74 -16.49
CA GLY A 28 -11.06 7.57 -17.60
C GLY A 28 -9.57 7.55 -17.21
N LYS A 29 -8.67 7.60 -18.21
CA LYS A 29 -7.21 7.34 -18.11
C LYS A 29 -6.47 8.00 -16.93
N SER A 30 -6.94 9.14 -16.42
CA SER A 30 -6.36 9.91 -15.30
C SER A 30 -7.11 9.75 -13.96
N GLY A 31 -8.26 9.06 -13.94
CA GLY A 31 -9.12 8.85 -12.78
C GLY A 31 -9.22 7.39 -12.33
N GLY A 32 -8.28 6.53 -12.77
CA GLY A 32 -8.19 5.15 -12.29
C GLY A 32 -8.12 5.14 -10.77
N ALA A 33 -9.15 4.61 -10.14
CA ALA A 33 -9.20 4.48 -8.70
C ALA A 33 -8.09 3.52 -8.28
N GLY A 34 -7.04 4.09 -7.71
CA GLY A 34 -5.89 3.34 -7.26
C GLY A 34 -6.12 2.93 -5.83
N ILE A 35 -6.04 1.64 -5.52
CA ILE A 35 -5.87 1.22 -4.14
C ILE A 35 -4.40 1.35 -3.82
N VAL A 36 -4.09 2.04 -2.73
CA VAL A 36 -2.75 2.05 -2.15
C VAL A 36 -2.76 1.14 -0.95
N THR A 37 -1.85 0.17 -0.97
CA THR A 37 -1.64 -0.75 0.13
C THR A 37 -0.25 -0.56 0.71
N TYR A 38 -0.16 -0.51 2.03
CA TYR A 38 1.10 -0.60 2.76
C TYR A 38 1.18 -1.93 3.50
N ALA A 39 2.28 -2.65 3.28
CA ALA A 39 2.58 -3.89 3.99
C ALA A 39 4.00 -3.83 4.55
N VAL A 40 4.24 -4.54 5.67
CA VAL A 40 5.55 -4.68 6.31
C VAL A 40 5.86 -6.15 6.56
N LEU A 41 7.12 -6.55 6.41
CA LEU A 41 7.60 -7.90 6.68
C LEU A 41 8.31 -7.95 8.04
N ILE A 42 7.78 -8.73 8.98
CA ILE A 42 8.38 -8.93 10.32
C ILE A 42 8.46 -10.43 10.59
N ASN A 43 9.65 -10.94 10.92
CA ASN A 43 9.86 -12.38 11.21
C ASN A 43 9.31 -13.33 10.12
N GLN A 44 9.46 -12.97 8.84
CA GLN A 44 8.93 -13.71 7.68
C GLN A 44 7.38 -13.72 7.57
N ILE A 45 6.69 -12.91 8.37
CA ILE A 45 5.24 -12.71 8.31
C ILE A 45 4.95 -11.35 7.66
N VAL A 46 4.04 -11.33 6.67
CA VAL A 46 3.59 -10.11 6.00
C VAL A 46 2.39 -9.54 6.73
N TYR A 47 2.50 -8.31 7.22
CA TYR A 47 1.43 -7.58 7.87
C TYR A 47 0.86 -6.54 6.92
N LEU A 48 -0.45 -6.60 6.72
CA LEU A 48 -1.20 -5.57 6.02
C LEU A 48 -1.44 -4.40 6.98
N VAL A 49 -0.82 -3.26 6.72
CA VAL A 49 -0.92 -2.09 7.61
C VAL A 49 -2.14 -1.24 7.28
N THR A 50 -2.36 -0.95 5.99
CA THR A 50 -3.53 -0.19 5.56
C THR A 50 -3.81 -0.35 4.07
N ILE A 51 -5.09 -0.18 3.71
CA ILE A 51 -5.61 -0.15 2.35
C ILE A 51 -6.53 1.07 2.26
N TYR A 52 -6.31 1.92 1.26
CA TYR A 52 -7.18 3.07 1.01
C TYR A 52 -7.30 3.39 -0.48
N ASP A 53 -8.39 4.05 -0.85
CA ASP A 53 -8.55 4.57 -2.19
C ASP A 53 -7.76 5.88 -2.35
N LYS A 54 -6.99 6.00 -3.42
CA LYS A 54 -6.17 7.18 -3.72
C LYS A 54 -6.99 8.46 -3.84
N SER A 55 -8.28 8.36 -4.15
CA SER A 55 -9.21 9.49 -4.18
C SER A 55 -9.58 10.00 -2.79
N GLU A 56 -9.49 9.17 -1.75
CA GLU A 56 -9.75 9.53 -0.36
C GLU A 56 -8.50 10.09 0.32
N LYS A 57 -7.32 9.54 0.00
CA LYS A 57 -6.04 10.01 0.53
C LYS A 57 -4.95 9.89 -0.52
N GLN A 58 -4.22 10.96 -0.82
CA GLN A 58 -3.19 10.90 -1.87
C GLN A 58 -1.91 10.19 -1.41
N ASN A 59 -1.51 10.38 -0.16
CA ASN A 59 -0.28 9.81 0.39
C ASN A 59 -0.39 9.60 1.91
N ILE A 60 0.31 8.59 2.43
CA ILE A 60 0.56 8.41 3.85
C ILE A 60 2.03 8.73 4.10
N SER A 61 2.30 9.55 5.11
CA SER A 61 3.66 9.93 5.49
C SER A 61 4.39 8.80 6.21
N GLN A 62 5.72 8.80 6.20
CA GLN A 62 6.49 7.84 6.99
C GLN A 62 6.18 7.89 8.49
N LYS A 63 5.88 9.08 9.03
CA LYS A 63 5.50 9.24 10.43
C LYS A 63 4.20 8.49 10.76
N GLU A 64 3.19 8.59 9.90
CA GLU A 64 1.93 7.86 10.07
C GLU A 64 2.14 6.35 9.96
N LEU A 65 2.99 5.89 9.03
CA LEU A 65 3.34 4.46 8.92
C LEU A 65 4.04 3.94 10.17
N GLN A 66 4.96 4.73 10.74
CA GLN A 66 5.64 4.37 11.98
C GLN A 66 4.66 4.24 13.14
N LEU A 67 3.69 5.15 13.26
CA LEU A 67 2.65 5.06 14.29
C LEU A 67 1.82 3.76 14.18
N PHE A 68 1.53 3.29 12.96
CA PHE A 68 0.85 2.01 12.79
C PHE A 68 1.73 0.82 13.20
N LEU A 69 3.04 0.89 12.92
CA LEU A 69 4.03 -0.10 13.35
C LEU A 69 4.17 -0.15 14.88
N ASP A 70 4.20 1.01 15.54
CA ASP A 70 4.34 1.09 17.00
C ASP A 70 3.10 0.53 17.74
N SER A 71 1.97 0.38 17.02
CA SER A 71 0.73 -0.20 17.53
C SER A 71 0.56 -1.71 17.28
N LEU A 72 1.53 -2.32 16.59
CA LEU A 72 1.56 -3.73 16.18
C LEU A 72 2.31 -4.59 17.22
#